data_AF-A0A9X5XB17-F1
#
_entry.id   AF-A0A9X5XB17-F1
#
_cell.length_a   1.000
_cell.length_b   1.000
_cell.length_c   1.000
_cell.angle_alpha   90.00
_cell.angle_beta   90.00
_cell.angle_gamma   90.00
#
_symmetry.space_group_name_H-M   'P 1'
#
loop_
_entity.id
_entity.type
_entity.pdbx_description
1 polymer ?
#
loop_
_entity_poly.entity_id
_entity_poly.type
_entity_poly.pdbx_seq_one_letter_code
_entity_poly.pdbx_strand_id
1 'polypeptide(L)'
;MTQTRARTVFLLAHTGRPAAIRSAELVVQGLLRSGIGVRVLEAEAADLPLPPEVELVKEATPQCLDGCELLIVLGGDGTLLRGAEFA
;
A
#
# COMPACT_ATOMS: atom_id res chain seq x y z
N MET A 1 29.06 -5.61 3.30
CA MET A 1 28.05 -4.79 4.01
C MET A 1 26.71 -5.13 3.41
N THR A 2 25.91 -5.96 4.08
CA THR A 2 24.54 -6.25 3.68
C THR A 2 23.75 -4.94 3.78
N GLN A 3 23.41 -4.36 2.63
CA GLN A 3 22.50 -3.22 2.56
C GLN A 3 21.21 -3.64 3.28
N THR A 4 20.93 -3.08 4.46
CA THR A 4 19.64 -3.28 5.12
C THR A 4 18.59 -2.71 4.16
N ARG A 5 17.91 -3.58 3.41
CA ARG A 5 16.84 -3.16 2.50
C ARG A 5 15.78 -2.49 3.37
N ALA A 6 15.44 -1.23 3.07
CA ALA A 6 14.41 -0.51 3.81
C ALA A 6 13.12 -1.35 3.77
N ARG A 7 12.55 -1.65 4.95
CA ARG A 7 11.34 -2.45 5.07
C ARG A 7 10.22 -1.74 4.31
N THR A 8 9.53 -2.45 3.45
CA THR A 8 8.50 -1.87 2.57
C THR A 8 7.26 -2.74 2.58
N VAL A 9 6.09 -2.13 2.63
CA VAL A 9 4.81 -2.83 2.49
C VAL A 9 4.05 -2.29 1.28
N PHE A 10 3.23 -3.14 0.69
CA PHE A 10 2.28 -2.74 -0.34
C PHE A 10 0.91 -2.54 0.31
N LEU A 11 0.23 -1.43 0.01
CA LEU A 11 -1.09 -1.14 0.54
C LEU A 11 -2.11 -1.06 -0.60
N LEU A 12 -3.20 -1.81 -0.42
CA LEU A 12 -4.35 -1.84 -1.31
C LEU A 12 -5.58 -1.38 -0.51
N ALA A 13 -6.32 -0.40 -1.02
CA ALA A 13 -7.46 0.16 -0.31
C ALA A 13 -8.71 0.26 -1.18
N HIS A 14 -9.88 0.04 -0.57
CA HIS A 14 -11.15 0.33 -1.24
C HIS A 14 -11.52 1.81 -1.10
N THR A 15 -11.30 2.59 -2.16
CA THR A 15 -11.50 4.05 -2.17
C THR A 15 -12.98 4.47 -2.22
N GLY A 16 -13.91 3.54 -2.50
CA GLY A 16 -15.36 3.82 -2.51
C GLY A 16 -16.00 4.08 -1.14
N ARG A 17 -15.26 3.88 -0.03
CA ARG A 17 -15.77 4.08 1.34
C ARG A 17 -14.90 5.08 2.11
N PRO A 18 -15.46 6.20 2.62
CA PRO A 18 -14.70 7.20 3.36
C PRO A 18 -13.97 6.65 4.60
N ALA A 19 -14.51 5.62 5.24
CA ALA A 19 -13.85 4.97 6.37
C ALA A 19 -12.55 4.24 5.97
N ALA A 20 -12.52 3.61 4.79
CA ALA A 20 -11.34 2.91 4.29
C ALA A 20 -10.25 3.91 3.88
N ILE A 21 -10.62 5.03 3.25
CA ILE A 21 -9.70 6.14 2.95
C ILE A 21 -9.02 6.66 4.22
N ARG A 22 -9.81 6.96 5.27
CA ARG A 22 -9.25 7.43 6.55
C ARG A 22 -8.34 6.40 7.20
N SER A 23 -8.72 5.12 7.18
CA SER A 23 -7.87 4.05 7.70
C SER A 23 -6.56 3.95 6.92
N ALA A 24 -6.60 4.07 5.59
CA ALA A 24 -5.41 4.05 4.74
C ALA A 24 -4.47 5.20 5.09
N GLU A 25 -4.97 6.43 5.19
CA GLU A 25 -4.18 7.59 5.61
C GLU A 25 -3.48 7.33 6.96
N LEU A 26 -4.22 6.88 7.97
CA LEU A 26 -3.67 6.64 9.31
C LEU A 26 -2.62 5.52 9.33
N VAL A 27 -2.85 4.44 8.58
CA VAL A 27 -1.91 3.32 8.46
C VAL A 27 -0.63 3.77 7.76
N VAL A 28 -0.75 4.47 6.63
CA VAL A 28 0.42 5.00 5.88
C VAL A 28 1.25 5.92 6.76
N GLN A 29 0.61 6.88 7.43
CA GLN A 29 1.28 7.79 8.36
C GLN A 29 2.00 7.05 9.50
N GLY A 30 1.38 6.00 10.05
CA GLY A 30 1.99 5.17 11.10
C GLY A 30 3.22 4.39 10.63
N LEU A 31 3.14 3.80 9.43
CA LEU A 31 4.22 3.02 8.83
C LEU A 31 5.43 3.90 8.51
N LEU A 32 5.21 5.04 7.86
CA LEU A 32 6.26 5.99 7.51
C LEU A 32 6.97 6.52 8.76
N ARG A 33 6.21 6.90 9.81
CA ARG A 33 6.80 7.30 11.11
C ARG A 33 7.64 6.20 11.77
N SER A 34 7.37 4.94 11.44
CA SER A 34 8.11 3.78 11.96
C SER A 34 9.30 3.37 11.07
N GLY A 35 9.61 4.15 10.02
CA GLY A 35 10.68 3.85 9.08
C GLY A 35 10.35 2.71 8.10
N ILE A 36 9.06 2.41 7.88
CA ILE A 36 8.58 1.41 6.92
C ILE A 36 8.06 2.15 5.69
N GLY A 37 8.66 1.88 4.53
CA GLY A 37 8.21 2.40 3.25
C GLY A 37 6.85 1.84 2.85
N VAL A 38 6.10 2.62 2.09
CA VAL A 38 4.77 2.22 1.60
C VAL A 38 4.74 2.37 0.10
N ARG A 39 4.23 1.34 -0.58
CA ARG A 39 3.85 1.37 -1.99
C ARG A 39 2.34 1.30 -2.14
N VAL A 40 1.82 2.08 -3.08
CA VAL A 40 0.38 2.09 -3.44
C VAL A 40 0.27 2.15 -4.95
N LEU A 41 -0.81 1.58 -5.51
CA LEU A 41 -1.10 1.76 -6.94
C LEU A 41 -1.39 3.24 -7.24
N GLU A 42 -0.81 3.76 -8.31
CA GLU A 42 -1.01 5.15 -8.76
C GLU A 42 -2.51 5.45 -8.98
N ALA A 43 -3.25 4.48 -9.51
CA ALA A 43 -4.70 4.59 -9.71
C ALA A 43 -5.49 4.74 -8.39
N GLU A 44 -5.03 4.14 -7.29
CA GLU A 44 -5.70 4.25 -5.98
C GLU A 44 -5.22 5.50 -5.22
N ALA A 45 -3.96 5.90 -5.41
CA ALA A 45 -3.38 7.07 -4.80
C ALA A 45 -4.13 8.37 -5.18
N ALA A 46 -4.76 8.41 -6.36
CA ALA A 46 -5.58 9.55 -6.80
C ALA A 46 -6.75 9.87 -5.85
N ASP A 47 -7.28 8.87 -5.14
CA ASP A 47 -8.41 9.01 -4.21
C ASP A 47 -7.98 9.06 -2.73
N LEU A 48 -6.67 9.01 -2.45
CA LEU A 48 -6.13 8.89 -1.10
C LEU A 48 -5.31 10.13 -0.73
N PRO A 49 -5.46 10.68 0.49
CA PRO A 49 -4.65 11.79 0.97
C PRO A 49 -3.25 11.30 1.40
N LEU A 50 -2.45 10.84 0.45
CA LEU A 50 -1.14 10.23 0.71
C LEU A 50 -0.02 11.29 0.74
N PRO A 51 0.96 11.13 1.65
CA PRO A 51 2.12 12.01 1.67
C PRO A 51 3.10 11.63 0.54
N PRO A 52 3.98 12.56 0.10
CA PRO A 52 4.84 12.38 -1.08
C PRO A 52 5.89 11.28 -0.93
N GLU A 53 6.15 10.80 0.28
CA GLU A 53 7.08 9.69 0.58
C GLU A 53 6.51 8.33 0.16
N VAL A 54 5.22 8.23 -0.16
CA VAL A 54 4.62 6.99 -0.69
C VAL A 54 5.10 6.75 -2.11
N GLU A 55 5.63 5.56 -2.36
CA GLU A 55 6.05 5.14 -3.69
C GLU A 55 4.81 4.71 -4.51
N LEU A 56 4.64 5.32 -5.68
CA LEU A 56 3.52 5.02 -6.57
C LEU A 56 3.92 3.95 -7.60
N VAL A 57 3.12 2.88 -7.65
CA VAL A 57 3.28 1.80 -8.62
C VAL A 57 2.25 1.98 -9.73
N LYS A 58 2.73 2.11 -10.97
CA LYS A 58 1.88 2.43 -12.13
C LYS A 58 0.97 1.27 -12.54
N GLU A 59 1.50 0.06 -12.49
CA GLU A 59 0.83 -1.14 -13.01
C GLU A 59 0.54 -2.14 -11.89
N ALA A 60 -0.69 -2.66 -11.90
CA ALA A 60 -1.15 -3.68 -10.98
C ALA A 60 -0.74 -5.08 -11.47
N THR A 61 0.55 -5.39 -11.37
CA THR A 61 1.13 -6.70 -11.71
C THR A 61 1.65 -7.40 -10.46
N PRO A 62 1.82 -8.74 -10.45
CA PRO A 62 2.39 -9.44 -9.28
C PRO A 62 3.76 -8.89 -8.84
N GLN A 63 4.57 -8.39 -9.78
CA GLN A 63 5.88 -7.78 -9.51
C GLN A 63 5.79 -6.49 -8.66
N CYS A 64 4.60 -5.90 -8.51
CA CYS A 64 4.41 -4.76 -7.62
C CYS A 64 4.76 -5.08 -6.15
N LEU A 65 4.66 -6.36 -5.77
CA LEU A 65 5.01 -6.85 -4.44
C LEU A 65 6.50 -7.13 -4.27
N ASP A 66 7.33 -7.01 -5.32
CA ASP A 66 8.74 -7.35 -5.25
C ASP A 66 9.49 -6.51 -4.22
N GLY A 67 9.97 -7.17 -3.17
CA GLY A 67 10.64 -6.53 -2.05
C GLY A 67 9.73 -5.92 -0.99
N CYS A 68 8.42 -6.05 -1.15
CA CYS A 68 7.49 -5.83 -0.06
C CYS A 68 7.51 -7.05 0.88
N GLU A 69 7.54 -6.81 2.19
CA GLU A 69 7.49 -7.88 3.19
C GLU A 69 6.05 -8.25 3.58
N LEU A 70 5.08 -7.40 3.23
CA LEU A 70 3.67 -7.57 3.55
C LEU A 70 2.79 -6.82 2.54
N LEU A 71 1.65 -7.42 2.18
CA LEU A 71 0.51 -6.78 1.54
C LEU A 71 -0.54 -6.45 2.60
N ILE A 72 -0.88 -5.17 2.74
CA ILE A 72 -1.94 -4.68 3.62
C ILE A 72 -3.16 -4.37 2.78
N VAL A 73 -4.29 -4.98 3.15
CA VAL A 73 -5.57 -4.74 2.49
C VAL A 73 -6.51 -3.98 3.43
N LEU A 74 -7.03 -2.84 2.97
CA LEU A 74 -7.99 -2.01 3.70
C LEU A 74 -9.30 -1.94 2.92
N GLY A 75 -10.15 -2.93 3.14
CA GLY A 75 -11.42 -3.10 2.43
C GLY A 75 -12.18 -4.33 2.93
N GLY A 76 -13.14 -4.80 2.12
CA GLY A 76 -13.84 -6.06 2.37
C GLY A 76 -13.22 -7.22 1.58
N ASP A 77 -13.94 -8.34 1.53
CA ASP A 77 -13.48 -9.57 0.87
C ASP A 77 -13.11 -9.36 -0.60
N GLY A 78 -13.83 -8.52 -1.34
CA GLY A 78 -13.48 -8.21 -2.73
C GLY A 78 -12.10 -7.56 -2.88
N THR A 79 -11.72 -6.68 -1.94
CA THR A 79 -10.38 -6.08 -1.92
C THR A 79 -9.32 -7.10 -1.50
N LEU A 80 -9.67 -8.01 -0.58
CA LEU A 80 -8.78 -9.08 -0.13
C LEU A 80 -8.50 -10.10 -1.25
N LEU A 81 -9.53 -10.52 -1.97
CA LEU A 81 -9.41 -11.41 -3.13
C LEU A 81 -8.60 -10.76 -4.25
N ARG A 82 -8.85 -9.47 -4.56
CA ARG A 82 -8.00 -8.70 -5.49
C ARG A 82 -6.55 -8.65 -5.02
N GLY A 83 -6.31 -8.47 -3.72
CA GLY A 83 -4.97 -8.52 -3.16
C GLY A 83 -4.29 -9.88 -3.35
N ALA A 84 -5.06 -10.97 -3.18
CA ALA A 84 -4.57 -12.33 -3.39
C ALA A 84 -4.21 -12.63 -4.84
N GLU A 85 -4.73 -11.90 -5.83
CA GLU A 85 -4.30 -12.05 -7.23
C GLU A 85 -2.87 -11.55 -7.49
N PHE A 86 -2.31 -10.71 -6.59
CA PHE A 86 -0.94 -10.21 -6.69
C PHE A 86 0.10 -11.12 -6.01
N ALA A 87 -0.32 -11.96 -5.07
CA ALA A 87 0.54 -12.78 -4.20
C ALA A 87 0.68 -14.22 -4.69
#